data_AF-X0WR91-F1
#
_entry.id   AF-X0WR91-F1
#
_cell.length_a   1.000
_cell.length_b   1.000
_cell.length_c   1.000
_cell.angle_alpha   90.00
_cell.angle_beta   90.00
_cell.angle_gamma   90.00
#
_symmetry.space_group_name_H-M   'P 1'
#
loop_
_entity.id
_entity.type
_entity.pdbx_description
1 polymer ?
#
loop_
_entity_poly.entity_id
_entity_poly.type
_entity_poly.pdbx_seq_one_letter_code
_entity_poly.pdbx_strand_id
1 'polypeptide(L)'
;MKKIVIIGKLGTIKTQNIKDISIESLFKKCKFRNNNNFSHRHTWKYKDNFVSIYTKDQGRGGSENKYDLPPPLDKKLYFGDMTIIKHTNRVPNNNELLNLTKEEWGLLYAKLFGGFEELGTEDSYSEEESIPDEFKTKNGYSKESGFIVDDNEEVSIEESDTSEEECV
;
A
#
# COMPACT_ATOMS: atom_id res chain seq x y z
N MET A 1 -25.10 14.22 3.53
CA MET A 1 -23.82 14.44 4.25
C MET A 1 -22.79 13.48 3.70
N LYS A 2 -21.58 13.96 3.45
CA LYS A 2 -20.45 13.17 2.98
C LYS A 2 -19.42 13.01 4.09
N LYS A 3 -18.76 11.85 4.14
CA LYS A 3 -17.67 11.57 5.08
C LYS A 3 -16.33 11.64 4.36
N ILE A 4 -15.37 12.33 4.97
CA ILE A 4 -13.98 12.37 4.51
C ILE A 4 -13.05 11.95 5.64
N VAL A 5 -11.81 11.66 5.29
CA VAL A 5 -10.75 11.37 6.24
C VAL A 5 -9.77 12.52 6.30
N ILE A 6 -9.42 12.94 7.51
CA ILE A 6 -8.38 13.93 7.79
C ILE A 6 -7.26 13.22 8.54
N ILE A 7 -6.04 13.39 8.02
CA ILE A 7 -4.82 12.94 8.69
C ILE A 7 -4.18 14.17 9.32
N GLY A 8 -4.16 14.22 10.65
CA GLY A 8 -3.48 15.28 11.37
C GLY A 8 -1.96 15.17 11.24
N LYS A 9 -1.25 16.29 11.35
CA LYS A 9 0.23 16.31 11.27
C LYS A 9 0.96 15.39 12.26
N LEU A 10 0.30 15.00 13.34
CA LEU A 10 0.82 14.07 14.36
C LEU A 10 0.51 12.60 14.04
N GLY A 11 -0.02 12.28 12.87
CA GLY A 11 -0.42 10.92 12.49
C GLY A 11 -1.84 10.53 12.91
N THR A 12 -2.61 11.44 13.53
CA THR A 12 -3.98 11.11 13.97
C THR A 12 -4.96 11.07 12.80
N ILE A 13 -5.62 9.93 12.59
CA ILE A 13 -6.65 9.78 11.55
C ILE A 13 -8.04 10.06 12.14
N LYS A 14 -8.83 10.91 11.47
CA LYS A 14 -10.19 11.26 11.89
C LYS A 14 -11.17 11.25 10.72
N THR A 15 -12.36 10.69 10.93
CA THR A 15 -13.49 10.81 9.99
C THR A 15 -14.24 12.11 10.28
N GLN A 16 -14.47 12.94 9.27
CA GLN A 16 -15.26 14.17 9.40
C GLN A 16 -16.50 14.13 8.51
N ASN A 17 -17.66 14.45 9.08
CA ASN A 17 -18.90 14.63 8.34
C ASN A 17 -19.00 16.06 7.78
N ILE A 18 -19.27 16.19 6.49
CA ILE A 18 -19.38 17.47 5.78
C ILE A 18 -20.72 17.49 5.04
N LYS A 19 -21.46 18.60 5.14
CA LYS A 19 -22.72 18.79 4.41
C LYS A 19 -22.45 19.06 2.93
N ASP A 20 -21.70 20.12 2.66
CA ASP A 20 -21.28 20.54 1.31
C ASP A 20 -19.78 20.36 1.17
N ILE A 21 -19.39 19.37 0.37
CA ILE A 21 -17.99 19.10 0.07
C ILE A 21 -17.67 19.66 -1.31
N SER A 22 -16.63 20.51 -1.36
CA SER A 22 -16.05 21.01 -2.60
C SER A 22 -14.54 20.80 -2.54
N ILE A 23 -13.97 20.27 -3.63
CA ILE A 23 -12.53 20.02 -3.79
C ILE A 23 -11.74 21.31 -3.54
N GLU A 24 -12.23 22.44 -4.03
CA GLU A 24 -11.61 23.75 -3.83
C GLU A 24 -11.57 24.18 -2.37
N SER A 25 -12.51 23.69 -1.55
CA SER A 25 -12.64 24.05 -0.14
C SER A 25 -11.92 23.11 0.82
N LEU A 26 -11.29 22.04 0.33
CA LEU A 26 -10.63 21.02 1.17
C LEU A 26 -9.51 21.60 2.03
N PHE A 27 -8.78 22.61 1.54
CA PHE A 27 -7.72 23.26 2.31
C PHE A 27 -8.23 23.86 3.63
N LYS A 28 -9.49 24.32 3.66
CA LYS A 28 -10.13 24.86 4.88
C LYS A 28 -10.33 23.76 5.93
N LYS A 29 -10.56 22.52 5.50
CA LYS A 29 -10.73 21.35 6.39
C LYS A 29 -9.41 20.94 7.04
N CYS A 30 -8.30 21.12 6.33
CA CYS A 30 -6.95 21.02 6.89
C CYS A 30 -6.50 22.26 7.71
N LYS A 31 -7.42 23.17 8.07
CA LYS A 31 -7.16 24.40 8.85
C LYS A 31 -6.17 25.36 8.18
N PHE A 32 -6.05 25.30 6.85
CA PHE A 32 -5.22 26.26 6.12
C PHE A 32 -6.01 27.53 5.80
N ARG A 33 -5.33 28.67 5.86
CA ARG A 33 -5.91 29.98 5.50
C ARG A 33 -6.13 30.14 4.01
N ASN A 34 -5.29 29.49 3.21
CA ASN A 34 -5.31 29.52 1.75
C ASN A 34 -4.96 28.14 1.17
N ASN A 35 -5.24 27.97 -0.12
CA ASN A 35 -4.87 26.81 -0.92
C ASN A 35 -3.41 26.84 -1.39
N ASN A 36 -2.58 27.77 -0.89
CA ASN A 36 -1.21 27.89 -1.37
C ASN A 36 -0.42 26.60 -1.08
N ASN A 37 0.21 26.06 -2.11
CA ASN A 37 0.89 24.76 -2.12
C ASN A 37 -0.01 23.57 -1.73
N PHE A 38 -1.34 23.74 -1.65
CA PHE A 38 -2.27 22.66 -1.34
C PHE A 38 -2.88 22.14 -2.64
N SER A 39 -2.51 20.94 -3.03
CA SER A 39 -2.94 20.32 -4.28
C SER A 39 -3.16 18.83 -4.12
N HIS A 40 -3.81 18.25 -5.14
CA HIS A 40 -3.88 16.82 -5.36
C HIS A 40 -2.47 16.24 -5.52
N ARG A 41 -2.17 15.13 -4.83
CA ARG A 41 -0.85 14.47 -4.91
C ARG A 41 -0.90 13.13 -5.61
N HIS A 42 -1.89 12.30 -5.26
CA HIS A 42 -2.02 10.98 -5.84
C HIS A 42 -3.45 10.48 -5.77
N THR A 43 -3.76 9.50 -6.62
CA THR A 43 -5.02 8.77 -6.65
C THR A 43 -4.74 7.28 -6.69
N TRP A 44 -5.19 6.55 -5.67
CA TRP A 44 -5.16 5.10 -5.63
C TRP A 44 -6.49 4.52 -6.12
N LYS A 45 -6.43 3.37 -6.79
CA LYS A 45 -7.62 2.58 -7.11
C LYS A 45 -7.98 1.71 -5.90
N TYR A 46 -9.24 1.72 -5.49
CA TYR A 46 -9.76 0.90 -4.40
C TYR A 46 -11.11 0.31 -4.78
N LYS A 47 -11.13 -1.01 -5.04
CA LYS A 47 -12.28 -1.71 -5.63
C LYS A 47 -12.68 -1.03 -6.95
N ASP A 48 -13.96 -0.70 -7.11
CA ASP A 48 -14.51 0.01 -8.27
C ASP A 48 -14.40 1.55 -8.19
N ASN A 49 -13.75 2.06 -7.14
CA ASN A 49 -13.66 3.50 -6.86
C ASN A 49 -12.22 3.98 -6.78
N PHE A 50 -12.06 5.28 -6.61
CA PHE A 50 -10.77 5.95 -6.48
C PHE A 50 -10.68 6.73 -5.17
N VAL A 51 -9.48 6.76 -4.59
CA VAL A 51 -9.17 7.50 -3.37
C VAL A 51 -8.05 8.46 -3.66
N SER A 52 -8.29 9.76 -3.42
CA SER A 52 -7.32 10.82 -3.68
C SER A 52 -6.94 11.57 -2.43
N ILE A 53 -5.67 11.94 -2.35
CA ILE A 53 -5.10 12.71 -1.23
C ILE A 53 -4.71 14.11 -1.66
N TYR A 54 -5.00 15.06 -0.78
CA TYR A 54 -4.70 16.47 -0.93
C TYR A 54 -3.89 16.96 0.27
N THR A 55 -2.77 17.61 0.00
CA THR A 55 -1.83 18.04 1.04
C THR A 55 -0.86 19.11 0.54
N LYS A 56 -0.15 19.74 1.47
CA LYS A 56 0.95 20.65 1.19
C LYS A 56 2.29 19.94 1.07
N ASP A 57 3.03 20.28 0.03
CA ASP A 57 4.43 19.86 -0.22
C ASP A 57 5.45 20.89 0.27
N GLN A 58 4.97 22.04 0.76
CA GLN A 58 5.82 23.11 1.30
C GLN A 58 5.26 23.57 2.64
N GLY A 59 6.14 23.74 3.62
CA GLY A 59 5.79 24.16 4.98
C GLY A 59 6.98 24.72 5.73
N ARG A 60 6.73 25.15 6.96
CA ARG A 60 7.79 25.60 7.88
C ARG A 60 8.36 24.41 8.62
N GLY A 61 9.63 24.47 9.04
CA GLY A 61 10.22 23.46 9.91
C GLY A 61 9.36 23.21 11.16
N GLY A 62 9.15 21.94 11.50
CA GLY A 62 8.28 21.51 12.62
C GLY A 62 6.79 21.39 12.26
N SER A 63 6.43 21.61 11.00
CA SER A 63 5.06 21.39 10.48
C SER A 63 4.96 20.17 9.59
N GLU A 64 6.00 19.35 9.51
CA GLU A 64 6.03 18.09 8.79
C GLU A 64 4.93 17.17 9.31
N ASN A 65 4.24 16.52 8.39
CA ASN A 65 3.30 15.47 8.73
C ASN A 65 4.08 14.19 9.03
N LYS A 66 3.86 13.63 10.22
CA LYS A 66 4.53 12.42 10.71
C LYS A 66 3.82 11.12 10.30
N TYR A 67 2.78 11.21 9.50
CA TYR A 67 2.06 10.04 9.02
C TYR A 67 2.82 9.42 7.85
N ASP A 68 3.10 8.12 7.96
CA ASP A 68 3.71 7.35 6.87
C ASP A 68 2.68 7.18 5.75
N LEU A 69 2.98 7.70 4.57
CA LEU A 69 2.10 7.61 3.43
C LEU A 69 2.43 6.37 2.60
N PRO A 70 1.41 5.72 2.01
CA PRO A 70 1.66 4.60 1.12
C PRO A 70 2.39 5.05 -0.16
N PRO A 71 3.08 4.12 -0.83
CA PRO A 71 3.67 4.37 -2.13
C PRO A 71 2.64 4.94 -3.13
N PRO A 72 3.02 5.88 -4.01
CA PRO A 72 4.36 6.44 -4.26
C PRO A 72 4.69 7.71 -3.43
N LEU A 73 3.90 8.02 -2.41
CA LEU A 73 4.02 9.26 -1.64
C LEU A 73 5.00 9.14 -0.46
N ASP A 74 5.46 7.93 -0.16
CA ASP A 74 6.47 7.58 0.84
C ASP A 74 7.81 8.32 0.65
N LYS A 75 8.15 8.66 -0.61
CA LYS A 75 9.44 9.30 -0.95
C LYS A 75 9.50 10.79 -0.65
N LYS A 76 8.35 11.45 -0.47
CA LYS A 76 8.26 12.90 -0.33
C LYS A 76 7.69 13.27 1.03
N LEU A 77 8.23 14.34 1.60
CA LEU A 77 7.75 14.88 2.84
C LEU A 77 6.63 15.89 2.60
N TYR A 78 5.58 15.80 3.41
CA TYR A 78 4.40 16.65 3.34
C TYR A 78 4.20 17.42 4.65
N PHE A 79 3.43 18.50 4.61
CA PHE A 79 3.30 19.44 5.72
C PHE A 79 1.83 19.68 6.12
N GLY A 80 1.61 19.78 7.43
CA GLY A 80 0.32 20.10 8.03
C GLY A 80 -0.68 18.95 7.97
N ASP A 81 -1.96 19.26 8.18
CA ASP A 81 -3.04 18.29 8.11
C ASP A 81 -3.33 17.95 6.62
N MET A 82 -3.65 16.69 6.33
CA MET A 82 -3.96 16.19 4.99
C MET A 82 -5.43 15.79 4.91
N THR A 83 -6.01 15.83 3.72
CA THR A 83 -7.38 15.37 3.49
C THR A 83 -7.40 14.28 2.43
N ILE A 84 -8.19 13.25 2.67
CA ILE A 84 -8.43 12.15 1.75
C ILE A 84 -9.91 12.12 1.40
N ILE A 85 -10.19 11.99 0.11
CA ILE A 85 -11.52 11.87 -0.46
C ILE A 85 -11.64 10.58 -1.27
N LYS A 86 -12.85 10.02 -1.34
CA LYS A 86 -13.20 8.90 -2.22
C LYS A 86 -14.15 9.40 -3.29
N HIS A 87 -14.00 8.90 -4.51
CA HIS A 87 -14.76 9.34 -5.67
C HIS A 87 -14.87 8.21 -6.71
N THR A 88 -15.87 8.28 -7.57
CA THR A 88 -16.19 7.19 -8.51
C THR A 88 -15.27 7.17 -9.74
N ASN A 89 -14.92 8.34 -10.27
CA ASN A 89 -14.11 8.44 -11.48
C ASN A 89 -12.62 8.60 -11.17
N ARG A 90 -11.75 8.48 -12.17
CA ARG A 90 -10.29 8.65 -11.94
C ARG A 90 -9.92 10.10 -11.59
N VAL A 91 -10.65 11.06 -12.17
CA VAL A 91 -10.46 12.49 -11.93
C VAL A 91 -11.50 12.94 -10.89
N PRO A 92 -11.06 13.49 -9.74
CA PRO A 92 -11.98 13.91 -8.69
C PRO A 92 -12.92 15.03 -9.18
N ASN A 93 -14.22 14.83 -9.01
CA ASN A 93 -15.27 15.83 -9.27
C ASN A 93 -16.17 15.97 -8.04
N ASN A 94 -16.66 17.18 -7.76
CA ASN A 94 -17.52 17.50 -6.61
C ASN A 94 -18.80 16.64 -6.56
N ASN A 95 -19.38 16.32 -7.72
CA ASN A 95 -20.64 15.56 -7.81
C ASN A 95 -20.47 14.06 -7.57
N GLU A 96 -19.24 13.56 -7.68
CA GLU A 96 -18.93 12.12 -7.67
C GLU A 96 -18.22 11.69 -6.39
N LEU A 97 -18.28 12.55 -5.37
CA LEU A 97 -17.67 12.29 -4.06
C LEU A 97 -18.49 11.26 -3.29
N LEU A 98 -17.80 10.25 -2.77
CA LEU A 98 -18.35 9.18 -1.95
C LEU A 98 -17.99 9.37 -0.48
N ASN A 99 -18.64 8.59 0.37
CA ASN A 99 -18.27 8.51 1.77
C ASN A 99 -16.97 7.72 1.91
N LEU A 100 -16.03 8.26 2.68
CA LEU A 100 -14.84 7.57 3.13
C LEU A 100 -14.76 7.66 4.65
N THR A 101 -14.60 6.51 5.30
CA THR A 101 -14.33 6.45 6.74
C THR A 101 -12.87 6.07 7.03
N LYS A 102 -12.41 6.33 8.25
CA LYS A 102 -11.07 5.94 8.70
C LYS A 102 -10.84 4.42 8.62
N GLU A 103 -11.90 3.63 8.82
CA GLU A 103 -11.85 2.17 8.75
C GLU A 103 -11.61 1.73 7.30
N GLU A 104 -12.36 2.28 6.33
CA GLU A 104 -12.13 2.04 4.91
C GLU A 104 -10.75 2.48 4.44
N TRP A 105 -10.28 3.65 4.92
CA TRP A 105 -8.91 4.11 4.63
C TRP A 105 -7.87 3.15 5.22
N GLY A 106 -8.08 2.62 6.43
CA GLY A 106 -7.18 1.65 7.06
C GLY A 106 -7.02 0.36 6.26
N LEU A 107 -8.11 -0.17 5.69
CA LEU A 107 -8.07 -1.35 4.82
C LEU A 107 -7.29 -1.08 3.53
N LEU A 108 -7.56 0.05 2.87
CA LEU A 108 -6.79 0.46 1.69
C LEU A 108 -5.32 0.68 2.03
N TYR A 109 -5.04 1.36 3.14
CA TYR A 109 -3.69 1.62 3.63
C TYR A 109 -2.91 0.32 3.82
N ALA A 110 -3.49 -0.67 4.51
CA ALA A 110 -2.86 -1.98 4.68
C ALA A 110 -2.56 -2.64 3.34
N LYS A 111 -3.53 -2.66 2.41
CA LYS A 111 -3.35 -3.21 1.06
C LYS A 111 -2.22 -2.51 0.28
N LEU A 112 -2.10 -1.18 0.38
CA LEU A 112 -1.07 -0.42 -0.31
C LEU A 112 0.35 -0.66 0.25
N PHE A 113 0.47 -1.06 1.51
CA PHE A 113 1.73 -1.45 2.15
C PHE A 113 2.08 -2.93 1.99
N GLY A 114 1.30 -3.69 1.19
CA GLY A 114 1.50 -5.12 1.04
C GLY A 114 1.02 -5.94 2.24
N GLY A 115 0.13 -5.38 3.05
CA GLY A 115 -0.59 -6.14 4.07
C GLY A 115 -1.41 -7.26 3.45
N PHE A 116 -1.73 -8.27 4.27
CA PHE A 116 -2.58 -9.39 3.85
C PHE A 116 -3.87 -8.88 3.21
N GLU A 117 -4.12 -9.28 1.96
CA GLU A 117 -5.48 -9.28 1.46
C GLU A 117 -6.29 -10.14 2.43
N GLU A 118 -7.31 -9.56 3.08
CA GLU A 118 -8.33 -10.37 3.72
C GLU A 118 -8.80 -11.37 2.65
N LEU A 119 -8.53 -12.66 2.87
CA LEU A 119 -9.09 -13.79 2.12
C LEU A 119 -10.61 -13.89 2.38
N GLY A 120 -11.30 -12.76 2.23
CA GLY A 120 -12.70 -12.54 2.52
C GLY A 120 -13.50 -12.73 1.25
N THR A 121 -13.75 -14.01 0.95
CA THR A 121 -14.81 -14.56 0.10
C THR A 121 -14.86 -14.06 -1.35
N GLU A 122 -14.50 -14.97 -2.26
CA GLU A 122 -14.79 -14.93 -3.70
C GLU A 122 -13.77 -14.17 -4.56
N ASP A 123 -12.54 -14.68 -4.61
CA ASP A 123 -11.83 -14.66 -5.87
C ASP A 123 -11.29 -16.07 -6.15
N SER A 124 -11.57 -16.52 -7.36
CA SER A 124 -11.39 -17.91 -7.81
C SER A 124 -9.98 -18.38 -7.56
N TYR A 125 -9.82 -19.62 -7.10
CA TYR A 125 -8.56 -20.35 -7.21
C TYR A 125 -7.96 -20.03 -8.58
N SER A 126 -6.84 -19.29 -8.60
CA SER A 126 -5.99 -19.32 -9.79
C SER A 126 -5.65 -20.78 -9.98
N GLU A 127 -6.15 -21.33 -11.07
CA GLU A 127 -5.87 -22.66 -11.54
C GLU A 127 -4.36 -22.84 -11.44
N GLU A 128 -3.92 -23.69 -10.50
CA GLU A 128 -2.52 -24.06 -10.40
C GLU A 128 -2.08 -24.47 -11.79
N GLU A 129 -1.06 -23.79 -12.32
CA GLU A 129 -0.46 -24.13 -13.60
C GLU A 129 0.16 -25.53 -13.44
N SER A 130 -0.64 -26.55 -13.74
CA SER A 130 -0.27 -27.94 -13.56
C SER A 130 0.88 -28.23 -14.51
N ILE A 131 2.09 -28.36 -13.96
CA ILE A 131 3.26 -28.79 -14.71
C ILE A 131 2.88 -30.13 -15.39
N PRO A 132 2.98 -30.25 -16.73
CA PRO A 132 2.69 -31.49 -17.42
C PRO A 132 3.55 -32.62 -16.84
N ASP A 133 2.98 -33.80 -16.65
CA ASP A 133 3.68 -34.94 -16.02
C ASP A 133 4.96 -35.35 -16.75
N GLU A 134 5.10 -34.96 -18.02
CA GLU A 134 6.32 -35.14 -18.81
C GLU A 134 7.55 -34.44 -18.19
N PHE A 135 7.33 -33.32 -17.49
CA PHE A 135 8.37 -32.56 -16.79
C PHE A 135 8.53 -32.94 -15.32
N LYS A 136 7.79 -33.95 -14.82
CA LYS A 136 7.94 -34.48 -13.46
C LYS A 136 8.81 -35.73 -13.42
N THR A 137 9.59 -35.89 -12.36
CA THR A 137 10.24 -37.15 -12.01
C THR A 137 9.19 -38.15 -11.52
N LYS A 138 9.55 -39.43 -11.41
CA LYS A 138 8.65 -40.49 -10.89
C LYS A 138 8.11 -40.19 -9.47
N ASN A 139 8.76 -39.26 -8.77
CA ASN A 139 8.44 -38.83 -7.40
C ASN A 139 7.72 -37.47 -7.38
N GLY A 140 7.37 -36.89 -8.54
CA GLY A 140 6.59 -35.66 -8.64
C GLY A 140 7.40 -34.36 -8.66
N TYR A 141 8.74 -34.40 -8.68
CA TYR A 141 9.59 -33.21 -8.71
C TYR A 141 9.80 -32.71 -10.14
N SER A 142 9.86 -31.39 -10.35
CA SER A 142 10.14 -30.82 -11.67
C SER A 142 11.58 -31.13 -12.12
N LYS A 143 11.74 -31.60 -13.36
CA LYS A 143 13.04 -31.88 -14.00
C LYS A 143 13.82 -30.63 -14.39
N GLU A 144 13.18 -29.46 -14.35
CA GLU A 144 13.76 -28.20 -14.85
C GLU A 144 14.63 -27.49 -13.82
N SER A 145 14.32 -27.65 -12.54
CA SER A 145 15.11 -27.09 -11.44
C SER A 145 16.19 -28.09 -11.04
N GLY A 146 17.36 -27.93 -11.66
CA GLY A 146 18.49 -28.87 -11.62
C GLY A 146 19.12 -29.10 -10.24
N PHE A 147 18.53 -29.99 -9.44
CA PHE A 147 19.24 -30.82 -8.47
C PHE A 147 18.43 -32.10 -8.21
N ILE A 148 18.78 -33.18 -8.91
CA ILE A 148 18.24 -34.53 -8.71
C ILE A 148 19.37 -35.34 -8.08
N VAL A 149 19.23 -35.69 -6.80
CA VAL A 149 20.13 -36.63 -6.12
C VAL A 149 19.68 -38.04 -6.50
N ASP A 150 20.51 -38.78 -7.22
CA ASP A 150 20.27 -40.20 -7.48
C ASP A 150 20.73 -41.00 -6.24
N ASP A 151 19.83 -41.80 -5.66
CA ASP A 151 20.12 -42.61 -4.47
C ASP A 151 21.20 -43.69 -4.71
N ASN A 152 21.71 -43.88 -5.94
CA ASN A 152 22.80 -44.82 -6.25
C ASN A 152 24.20 -44.19 -6.34
N GLU A 153 24.38 -42.89 -6.13
CA GLU A 153 25.73 -42.32 -6.03
C GLU A 153 26.24 -42.40 -4.58
N GLU A 154 27.23 -43.27 -4.35
CA GLU A 154 28.08 -43.22 -3.14
C GLU A 154 28.78 -41.86 -3.08
N VAL A 155 28.20 -40.93 -2.33
CA VAL A 155 28.79 -39.63 -2.04
C VAL A 155 30.01 -39.86 -1.16
N SER A 156 31.20 -39.80 -1.75
CA SER A 156 32.45 -39.74 -1.00
C SER A 156 32.51 -38.39 -0.30
N ILE A 157 32.25 -38.38 1.01
CA ILE A 157 32.36 -37.20 1.85
C ILE A 157 33.85 -36.92 2.04
N GLU A 158 34.41 -35.98 1.29
CA GLU A 158 35.73 -35.45 1.60
C GLU A 158 35.59 -34.49 2.79
N GLU A 159 36.06 -34.95 3.96
CA GLU A 159 36.16 -34.11 5.17
C GLU A 159 37.17 -32.98 4.93
N SER A 160 36.67 -31.80 4.57
CA SER A 160 37.46 -30.57 4.56
C SER A 160 37.56 -30.00 5.98
N ASP A 161 38.68 -30.34 6.63
CA ASP A 161 39.16 -29.82 7.91
C ASP A 161 39.19 -28.27 7.90
N THR A 162 38.25 -27.65 8.61
CA THR A 162 38.22 -26.19 8.77
C THR A 162 38.85 -25.85 10.11
N SER A 163 40.13 -25.48 10.05
CA SER A 163 40.88 -24.91 11.16
C SER A 163 40.21 -23.62 11.65
N GLU A 164 39.75 -23.63 12.90
CA GLU A 164 39.34 -22.45 13.65
C GLU A 164 40.56 -21.55 13.90
N GLU A 165 40.61 -20.36 13.29
CA GLU A 165 41.44 -19.27 13.79
C GLU A 165 40.59 -18.29 14.59
N GLU A 166 40.83 -18.27 15.90
CA GLU A 166 40.47 -17.19 16.81
C GLU A 166 41.13 -15.88 16.34
N CYS A 167 40.36 -14.80 16.29
CA CYS A 167 40.90 -13.44 16.28
C CYS A 167 40.31 -12.64 17.45
N VAL A 168 41.16 -12.59 18.48
CA VAL A 168 41.37 -11.64 19.58
C VAL A 168 40.54 -10.36 19.60
#